data_AF-A0A8S3DC85-F1
#
_entry.id   AF-A0A8S3DC85-F1
#
_cell.length_a   1.000
_cell.length_b   1.000
_cell.length_c   1.000
_cell.angle_alpha   90.00
_cell.angle_beta   90.00
_cell.angle_gamma   90.00
#
_symmetry.space_group_name_H-M   'P 1'
#
loop_
_entity.id
_entity.type
_entity.pdbx_description
1 polymer ?
#
loop_
_entity_poly.entity_id
_entity_poly.type
_entity_poly.pdbx_seq_one_letter_code
_entity_poly.pdbx_strand_id
1 'polypeptide(L)' 'LKFIGSSDKDGRIPNFRNNTLRKLTKSLSFNQTKYYQIQFETLPGHGQFELTAEYNPLNDTFIITKRHLSRLNKYGHASV' A
#
# COMPACT_ATOMS: atom_id res chain seq x y z
N LEU A 1 4.38 -7.17 8.98
CA LEU A 1 3.62 -6.73 7.78
C LEU A 1 2.67 -7.85 7.39
N LYS A 2 1.40 -7.56 7.09
CA LYS A 2 0.41 -8.56 6.66
C LYS A 2 0.04 -8.26 5.21
N PHE A 3 0.15 -9.26 4.34
CA PHE A 3 -0.26 -9.13 2.93
C PHE A 3 -1.77 -8.87 2.84
N ILE A 4 -2.16 -7.88 2.03
CA ILE A 4 -3.55 -7.42 1.90
C ILE A 4 -4.15 -7.85 0.56
N GLY A 5 -3.36 -7.86 -0.51
CA GLY A 5 -3.81 -8.25 -1.85
C GLY A 5 -2.88 -7.78 -2.94
N SER A 6 -3.17 -8.18 -4.17
CA SER A 6 -2.51 -7.75 -5.40
C SER A 6 -3.55 -7.22 -6.39
N SER A 7 -3.13 -6.42 -7.36
CA SER A 7 -4.03 -5.89 -8.38
C SER A 7 -4.55 -6.99 -9.31
N ASP A 8 -5.75 -6.79 -9.84
CA ASP A 8 -6.32 -7.53 -10.95
C ASP A 8 -5.67 -7.09 -12.29
N LYS A 9 -6.19 -7.64 -13.40
CA LYS A 9 -5.71 -7.33 -14.77
C LYS A 9 -5.82 -5.85 -15.13
N ASP A 10 -6.73 -5.12 -14.48
CA ASP A 10 -6.98 -3.70 -14.73
C ASP A 10 -6.18 -2.80 -13.77
N GLY A 11 -5.27 -3.38 -12.97
CA GLY A 11 -4.47 -2.64 -12.00
C GLY A 11 -5.24 -2.24 -10.74
N ARG A 12 -6.43 -2.79 -10.52
CA ARG A 12 -7.29 -2.45 -9.36
C ARG A 12 -7.17 -3.51 -8.28
N ILE A 13 -7.23 -3.10 -7.01
CA ILE A 13 -7.29 -4.03 -5.88
C ILE A 13 -8.75 -4.04 -5.38
N PRO A 14 -9.58 -5.02 -5.80
CA PRO A 14 -10.95 -5.09 -5.34
C PRO A 14 -11.02 -5.30 -3.83
N ASN A 15 -11.92 -4.59 -3.15
CA ASN A 15 -12.18 -4.69 -1.70
C ASN A 15 -11.03 -4.28 -0.76
N PHE A 16 -10.26 -3.24 -1.08
CA PHE A 16 -9.38 -2.61 -0.06
C PHE A 16 -10.16 -2.06 1.16
N ARG A 17 -11.47 -1.83 1.00
CA ARG A 17 -12.39 -1.58 2.11
C ARG A 17 -12.54 -2.84 2.95
N ASN A 18 -11.61 -3.00 3.87
CA ASN A 18 -11.67 -4.02 4.90
C ASN A 18 -13.02 -3.85 5.65
N ASN A 19 -13.87 -4.88 5.69
CA ASN A 19 -15.12 -4.88 6.47
C ASN A 19 -14.89 -4.61 7.98
N THR A 20 -13.63 -4.59 8.45
CA THR A 20 -13.25 -4.07 9.77
C THR A 20 -13.34 -2.55 9.89
N LEU A 21 -13.33 -1.76 8.81
CA LEU A 21 -13.59 -0.30 8.85
C LEU A 21 -14.96 0.00 9.46
N ARG A 22 -15.97 -0.82 9.17
CA ARG A 22 -17.34 -0.66 9.70
C ARG A 22 -17.49 -1.09 11.17
N LYS A 23 -16.54 -1.87 11.71
CA LYS A 23 -16.40 -2.12 13.16
C LYS A 23 -15.54 -1.05 13.85
N LEU A 24 -14.59 -0.43 13.13
CA LEU A 24 -13.72 0.63 13.65
C LEU A 24 -14.45 1.97 13.84
N THR A 25 -15.49 2.26 13.06
CA THR A 25 -16.37 3.43 13.29
C THR A 25 -17.09 3.38 14.64
N LYS A 26 -17.15 2.20 15.29
CA LYS A 26 -17.72 2.04 16.65
C LYS A 26 -16.68 2.14 17.77
N SER A 27 -15.39 2.13 17.43
CA SER A 27 -14.29 2.29 18.38
C SER A 27 -13.34 3.34 17.82
N LEU A 28 -13.73 4.61 17.98
CA LEU A 28 -12.88 5.78 17.83
C LEU A 28 -11.56 5.56 18.59
N SER A 29 -10.55 5.05 17.90
CA SER A 29 -9.16 5.32 18.21
C SER A 29 -8.67 6.26 17.12
N PHE A 30 -9.05 7.52 17.24
CA PHE A 30 -8.58 8.64 16.40
C PHE A 30 -7.05 8.77 16.35
N ASN A 31 -6.32 8.01 17.18
CA ASN A 31 -4.86 8.03 17.29
C ASN A 31 -4.14 6.88 16.57
N GLN A 32 -4.84 6.02 15.81
CA GLN A 32 -4.18 4.93 15.08
C GLN A 32 -4.06 5.27 13.60
N THR A 33 -3.07 6.09 13.25
CA THR A 33 -2.57 6.22 11.89
C THR A 33 -2.21 4.82 11.37
N LYS A 34 -2.82 4.41 10.25
CA LYS A 34 -2.53 3.13 9.61
C LYS A 34 -1.57 3.36 8.44
N TYR A 35 -0.52 2.57 8.39
CA TYR A 35 0.44 2.58 7.29
C TYR A 35 0.25 1.37 6.40
N TYR A 36 0.36 1.59 5.09
CA TYR A 36 0.25 0.58 4.05
C TYR A 36 1.51 0.59 3.20
N GLN A 37 2.08 -0.59 2.96
CA GLN A 37 3.23 -0.76 2.08
C GLN A 37 2.74 -1.31 0.74
N ILE A 38 3.02 -0.59 -0.33
CA ILE A 38 2.58 -0.88 -1.68
C ILE A 38 3.83 -1.12 -2.52
N GLN A 39 3.91 -2.28 -3.16
CA GLN A 39 4.93 -2.57 -4.16
C GLN A 39 4.28 -2.60 -5.54
N PHE A 40 4.89 -1.94 -6.51
CA PHE A 40 4.36 -1.88 -7.87
C PHE A 40 5.49 -1.79 -8.90
N GLU A 41 5.13 -2.12 -10.14
CA GLU A 41 6.00 -2.07 -11.30
C GLU A 41 5.48 -1.02 -12.30
N THR A 42 6.37 -0.20 -12.84
CA THR A 42 6.00 0.80 -13.86
C THR A 42 6.15 0.24 -15.27
N LEU A 43 5.21 0.59 -16.14
CA LEU A 43 5.28 0.32 -17.58
C LEU A 43 5.16 1.63 -18.38
N PRO A 44 6.02 1.88 -19.39
CA PRO A 44 7.19 1.07 -19.78
C PRO A 44 8.37 1.21 -18.80
N GLY A 45 9.36 0.33 -18.91
CA GLY A 45 10.64 0.42 -18.18
C GLY A 45 10.79 -0.53 -16.98
N HIS A 46 9.75 -1.27 -16.61
CA HIS A 46 9.78 -2.37 -15.63
C HIS A 46 10.45 -2.00 -14.29
N GLY A 47 10.31 -0.73 -13.89
CA GLY A 47 10.88 -0.21 -12.66
C GLY A 47 10.08 -0.73 -11.48
N GLN A 48 10.74 -1.42 -10.55
CA GLN A 48 10.12 -1.89 -9.31
C GLN A 48 10.24 -0.81 -8.24
N PHE A 49 9.14 -0.52 -7.56
CA PHE A 49 9.08 0.51 -6.52
C PHE A 49 8.36 0.00 -5.28
N GLU A 50 8.69 0.60 -4.15
CA GLU A 50 7.98 0.45 -2.89
C GLU A 50 7.57 1.83 -2.36
N LEU A 51 6.34 1.90 -1.85
CA LEU A 51 5.73 3.11 -1.33
C LEU A 51 5.06 2.83 0.02
N THR A 52 5.29 3.71 1.00
CA THR A 52 4.48 3.75 2.23
C THR A 52 3.39 4.82 2.12
N ALA A 53 2.13 4.39 2.15
CA ALA A 53 0.96 5.24 2.19
C ALA A 53 0.40 5.34 3.61
N GLU A 54 0.14 6.56 4.06
CA GLU A 54 -0.51 6.84 5.34
C GLU A 54 -2.03 6.99 5.10
N TYR A 55 -2.85 6.25 5.82
CA TYR A 55 -4.30 6.37 5.71
C TYR A 55 -4.86 7.37 6.72
N ASN A 56 -5.56 8.37 6.18
CA ASN A 56 -6.29 9.35 6.95
C ASN A 56 -7.77 8.91 7.09
N PRO A 57 -8.21 8.50 8.29
CA PRO A 57 -9.57 8.04 8.51
C PRO A 57 -10.61 9.17 8.50
N LEU A 58 -10.21 10.45 8.63
CA LEU A 58 -11.15 11.57 8.71
C LEU A 58 -11.81 11.87 7.37
N ASN A 59 -11.11 11.64 6.27
CA ASN A 59 -11.55 11.97 4.92
C ASN A 59 -11.48 10.79 3.93
N ASP A 60 -11.22 9.57 4.42
CA ASP A 60 -11.07 8.35 3.59
C ASP A 60 -10.01 8.55 2.49
N THR A 61 -8.88 9.18 2.83
CA THR A 61 -7.80 9.46 1.88
C THR A 61 -6.48 8.82 2.28
N PHE A 62 -5.58 8.69 1.30
CA PHE A 62 -4.20 8.30 1.51
C PHE A 62 -3.27 9.50 1.30
N ILE A 63 -2.37 9.70 2.25
CA ILE A 63 -1.30 10.69 2.17
C ILE A 63 -0.03 9.95 1.73
N ILE A 64 0.54 10.40 0.63
CA ILE A 64 1.77 9.87 0.06
C ILE A 64 2.81 10.98 0.09
N THR A 65 3.94 10.72 0.74
CA THR A 65 5.08 11.63 0.73
C THR A 65 6.18 11.07 -0.18
N LYS A 66 6.81 11.92 -0.99
CA LYS A 66 7.88 11.50 -1.91
C LYS A 66 9.06 10.84 -1.19
N ARG A 67 9.30 11.19 0.08
CA ARG A 67 10.34 10.60 0.92
C ARG A 67 10.10 9.11 1.23
N HIS A 68 8.86 8.63 1.10
CA HIS A 68 8.48 7.25 1.37
C HIS A 68 8.33 6.41 0.08
N LEU A 69 8.80 6.91 -1.07
CA LEU A 69 8.87 6.20 -2.33
C LEU A 69 10.32 5.81 -2.62
N SER A 70 10.58 4.53 -2.78
CA SER A 70 11.92 3.99 -3.08
C SER A 70 11.88 3.07 -4.29
N ARG A 71 12.98 3.08 -5.07
CA ARG A 71 13.17 2.10 -6.16
C ARG A 71 13.73 0.82 -5.56
N LEU A 72 13.09 -0.30 -5.85
CA LEU A 72 13.59 -1.62 -5.50
C LEU A 72 14.57 -2.09 -6.57
N ASN A 73 15.85 -2.18 -6.21
CA ASN A 73 16.85 -2.79 -7.08
C ASN A 73 17.02 -4.26 -6.68
N LYS A 74 16.61 -5.19 -7.56
CA LYS A 74 16.91 -6.62 -7.39
C LYS A 74 18.33 -6.88 -7.91
N TYR A 75 19.35 -6.63 -7.11
CA TYR A 75 20.70 -7.12 -7.40
C TYR A 75 20.86 -8.49 -6.76
N GLY A 76 20.99 -9.54 -7.59
CA GLY A 76 21.33 -10.90 -7.15
C GLY A 76 20.27 -11.95 -7.45
N HIS A 77 20.28 -12.49 -8.68
CA HIS A 77 20.24 -13.95 -8.78
C HIS A 77 21.62 -14.41 -8.28
N ALA A 78 21.73 -14.76 -7.00
CA ALA A 78 22.74 -15.72 -6.63
C ALA A 78 22.28 -17.04 -7.25
N SER A 79 22.81 -17.34 -8.43
CA SER A 79 22.75 -18.64 -9.04
C SER A 79 23.11 -19.69 -7.98
N VAL A 80 22.20 -20.64 -7.73
CA VAL A 80 22.53 -21.91 -7.07
C VAL A 80 22.85 -22.90 -8.16
#